data_AF-A0A7X8JVK3-F1
#
_entry.id   AF-A0A7X8JVK3-F1
#
_cell.length_a   1.000
_cell.length_b   1.000
_cell.length_c   1.000
_cell.angle_alpha   90.00
_cell.angle_beta   90.00
_cell.angle_gamma   90.00
#
_symmetry.space_group_name_H-M   'P 1'
#
loop_
_entity.id
_entity.type
_entity.pdbx_description
1 polymer ?
#
loop_
_entity_poly.entity_id
_entity_poly.type
_entity_poly.pdbx_seq_one_letter_code
_entity_poly.pdbx_strand_id
1 'polypeptide(L)'
;MNISKLFRRFLACCFDVIVVFGIYFVIIFFIKILSGNNGTTTLFKTTNTISLDLLKSYTHYIVLFYLFYGFLFLIYELCFLGSKLSATPGKLVLSLEVACYSGSNFKKLLIRSLLKVLAILVTPLSLLLFIASAFNKTKQSLYDKLTNTCVITKDNRKLRGANPHMTLEEFFEEMKSRGLRMYSEQKALSEEIYGSPIPLSQTYYKPVSFRSMFGLLVLVI
;
A
#
# COMPACT_ATOMS: atom_id res chain seq x y z
N MET A 1 -1.34 16.88 -16.27
CA MET A 1 -0.54 15.77 -15.69
C MET A 1 -1.20 15.33 -14.38
N ASN A 2 -1.69 14.09 -14.24
CA ASN A 2 -2.39 13.62 -13.02
C ASN A 2 -1.41 13.37 -11.85
N ILE A 3 -0.74 14.43 -11.38
CA ILE A 3 0.20 14.41 -10.24
C ILE A 3 -0.54 14.08 -8.94
N SER A 4 -1.81 14.49 -8.83
CA SER A 4 -2.67 14.25 -7.67
C SER A 4 -2.71 12.79 -7.23
N LYS A 5 -2.73 11.83 -8.18
CA LYS A 5 -2.73 10.39 -7.89
C LYS A 5 -1.43 9.92 -7.25
N LEU A 6 -0.28 10.43 -7.71
CA LEU A 6 1.03 10.09 -7.14
C LEU A 6 1.22 10.73 -5.78
N PHE A 7 0.81 12.00 -5.63
CA PHE A 7 0.92 12.71 -4.38
C PHE A 7 0.08 12.06 -3.27
N ARG A 8 -1.15 11.61 -3.57
CA ARG A 8 -1.96 10.81 -2.62
C ARG A 8 -1.26 9.51 -2.21
N ARG A 9 -0.56 8.83 -3.12
CA ARG A 9 0.22 7.61 -2.79
C ARG A 9 1.43 7.93 -1.90
N PHE A 10 2.11 9.03 -2.17
CA PHE A 10 3.24 9.50 -1.37
C PHE A 10 2.79 9.87 0.04
N LEU A 11 1.74 10.68 0.17
CA LEU A 11 1.14 11.04 1.46
C LEU A 11 0.69 9.80 2.25
N ALA A 12 0.04 8.83 1.61
CA ALA A 12 -0.31 7.56 2.26
C ALA A 12 0.92 6.85 2.84
N CYS A 13 2.04 6.86 2.11
CA CYS A 13 3.31 6.28 2.57
C CYS A 13 3.89 7.06 3.76
N CYS A 14 3.85 8.40 3.73
CA CYS A 14 4.29 9.22 4.86
C CYS A 14 3.47 8.94 6.13
N PHE A 15 2.15 8.82 6.00
CA PHE A 15 1.28 8.45 7.13
C PHE A 15 1.63 7.06 7.68
N ASP A 16 1.80 6.06 6.82
CA ASP A 16 2.18 4.71 7.24
C ASP A 16 3.54 4.70 7.97
N VAL A 17 4.52 5.48 7.49
CA VAL A 17 5.84 5.62 8.15
C VAL A 17 5.69 6.22 9.55
N ILE A 18 4.91 7.29 9.71
CA ILE A 18 4.68 7.92 11.02
C ILE A 18 4.02 6.94 11.99
N VAL A 19 3.02 6.18 11.53
CA VAL A 19 2.32 5.19 12.36
C VAL A 19 3.27 4.08 12.80
N VAL A 20 4.02 3.49 11.88
CA VAL A 20 4.97 2.41 12.17
C VAL A 20 6.10 2.90 13.09
N PHE A 21 6.59 4.13 12.88
CA PHE A 21 7.56 4.77 13.76
C PHE A 21 7.00 4.95 15.16
N GLY A 22 5.76 5.45 15.30
CA GLY A 22 5.09 5.56 16.59
C GLY A 22 5.00 4.22 17.34
N ILE A 23 4.59 3.15 16.64
CA ILE A 23 4.54 1.79 17.21
C ILE A 23 5.93 1.34 17.69
N TYR A 24 6.97 1.60 16.88
CA TYR A 24 8.33 1.26 17.24
C TYR A 24 8.82 1.96 18.53
N PHE A 25 8.56 3.27 18.68
CA PHE A 25 8.90 4.00 19.90
C PHE A 25 8.16 3.48 21.13
N VAL A 26 6.87 3.15 20.98
CA VAL A 26 6.07 2.57 22.06
C VAL A 26 6.68 1.24 22.51
N ILE A 27 7.09 0.36 21.58
CA ILE A 27 7.72 -0.92 21.91
C ILE A 27 9.04 -0.72 22.66
N ILE A 28 9.93 0.16 22.18
CA ILE A 28 11.19 0.45 22.89
C ILE A 28 10.90 1.01 24.29
N PHE A 29 9.93 1.92 24.39
CA PHE A 29 9.56 2.52 25.66
C PHE A 29 9.12 1.46 26.68
N PHE A 30 8.26 0.52 26.27
CA PHE A 30 7.85 -0.59 27.11
C PHE A 30 9.02 -1.52 27.49
N ILE A 31 9.88 -1.88 26.54
CA ILE A 31 11.08 -2.69 26.81
C ILE A 31 11.97 -2.00 27.84
N LYS A 32 12.14 -0.68 27.73
CA LYS A 32 12.96 0.11 28.65
C LYS A 32 12.39 0.15 30.06
N ILE A 33 11.08 0.37 30.19
CA ILE A 33 10.38 0.31 31.49
C ILE A 33 10.53 -1.07 32.11
N LEU A 34 10.29 -2.14 31.33
CA LEU A 34 10.34 -3.51 31.82
C LEU A 34 11.76 -3.95 32.19
N SER A 35 12.76 -3.45 31.47
CA SER A 35 14.17 -3.75 31.74
C SER A 35 14.70 -3.06 33.00
N GLY A 36 13.92 -2.17 33.64
CA GLY A 36 14.31 -1.46 34.86
C GLY A 36 15.56 -0.58 34.72
N ASN A 37 16.02 -0.38 33.48
CA ASN A 37 17.31 0.24 33.22
C ASN A 37 17.13 1.76 33.10
N ASN A 38 17.34 2.46 34.22
CA ASN A 38 17.33 3.92 34.32
C ASN A 38 18.56 4.59 33.67
N GLY A 39 19.33 3.87 32.84
CA GLY A 39 20.56 4.32 32.18
C GLY A 39 20.36 5.37 31.09
N THR A 40 19.59 6.43 31.33
CA THR A 40 19.42 7.57 30.42
C THR A 40 20.64 8.48 30.31
N THR A 41 21.74 8.20 30.99
CA THR A 41 22.82 9.19 31.18
C THR A 41 24.14 8.91 30.46
N THR A 42 24.25 7.84 29.66
CA THR A 42 25.54 7.50 29.01
C THR A 42 25.66 7.96 27.55
N LEU A 43 24.59 8.38 26.88
CA LEU A 43 24.66 8.77 25.45
C LEU A 43 25.30 10.16 25.21
N PHE A 44 25.35 11.05 26.21
CA PHE A 44 25.86 12.42 26.05
C PHE A 44 27.23 12.67 26.70
N LYS A 45 27.82 11.69 27.39
CA LYS A 45 29.01 11.92 28.24
C LYS A 45 30.34 11.54 27.60
N THR A 46 30.35 10.99 26.39
CA THR A 46 31.60 10.58 25.71
C THR A 46 32.00 11.62 24.68
N THR A 47 32.42 12.78 25.17
CA THR A 47 33.10 13.79 24.36
C THR A 47 34.55 13.36 24.09
N ASN A 48 34.92 13.37 22.80
CA ASN A 48 36.24 13.73 22.26
C ASN A 48 37.26 12.67 21.81
N THR A 49 36.95 11.37 21.76
CA THR A 49 37.77 10.43 20.95
C THR A 49 36.90 9.42 20.21
N ILE A 50 36.70 9.64 18.90
CA ILE A 50 36.02 8.69 18.02
C ILE A 50 37.00 7.53 17.75
N SER A 51 36.94 6.48 18.57
CA SER A 51 37.66 5.24 18.29
C SER A 51 36.91 4.39 17.26
N LEU A 52 37.64 3.64 16.44
CA LEU A 52 37.08 2.75 15.42
C LEU A 52 36.15 1.68 16.03
N ASP A 53 36.39 1.27 17.28
CA ASP A 53 35.56 0.29 17.97
C ASP A 53 34.21 0.87 18.43
N LEU A 54 34.16 2.16 18.79
CA LEU A 54 32.89 2.85 19.05
C LEU A 54 32.07 2.95 17.76
N LEU A 55 32.70 3.30 16.64
CA LEU A 55 32.02 3.34 15.33
C LEU A 55 31.43 1.98 14.95
N LYS A 56 32.17 0.87 15.14
CA LYS A 56 31.66 -0.50 14.90
C LYS A 56 30.48 -0.86 15.81
N SER A 57 30.51 -0.41 17.07
CA SER A 57 29.40 -0.62 18.00
C SER A 57 28.16 0.13 17.53
N TYR A 58 28.29 1.41 17.16
CA TYR A 58 27.17 2.22 16.65
C TYR A 58 26.61 1.69 15.33
N THR A 59 27.45 1.24 14.39
CA THR A 59 26.95 0.67 13.12
C THR A 59 26.13 -0.59 13.36
N HIS A 60 26.54 -1.45 14.29
CA HIS A 60 25.77 -2.64 14.66
C HIS A 60 24.37 -2.28 15.20
N TYR A 61 24.27 -1.29 16.10
CA TYR A 61 22.98 -0.84 16.62
C TYR A 61 22.10 -0.20 15.53
N ILE A 62 22.69 0.57 14.62
CA ILE A 62 21.97 1.16 13.48
C ILE A 62 21.42 0.07 12.55
N VAL A 63 22.23 -0.95 12.22
CA VAL A 63 21.78 -2.07 11.37
C VAL A 63 20.65 -2.85 12.05
N LEU A 64 20.76 -3.14 13.35
CA LEU A 64 19.69 -3.78 14.11
C LEU A 64 18.40 -2.95 14.14
N PHE A 65 18.53 -1.63 14.35
CA PHE A 65 17.41 -0.71 14.29
C PHE A 65 16.67 -0.81 12.95
N TYR A 66 17.41 -0.73 11.84
CA TYR A 66 16.85 -0.78 10.49
C TYR A 66 16.21 -2.14 10.20
N LEU A 67 16.85 -3.24 10.58
CA LEU A 67 16.32 -4.59 10.38
C LEU A 67 15.01 -4.80 11.16
N PHE A 68 14.99 -4.44 12.44
CA PHE A 68 13.80 -4.56 13.28
C PHE A 68 12.66 -3.65 12.78
N TYR A 69 12.98 -2.40 12.42
CA TYR A 69 12.01 -1.48 11.84
C TYR A 69 11.42 -2.01 10.53
N GLY A 70 12.27 -2.53 9.63
CA GLY A 70 11.83 -3.16 8.39
C GLY A 70 10.94 -4.38 8.61
N PHE A 71 11.27 -5.22 9.58
CA PHE A 71 10.46 -6.38 9.96
C PHE A 71 9.09 -5.96 10.52
N LEU A 72 9.06 -4.94 11.38
CA LEU A 72 7.82 -4.39 11.93
C LEU A 72 6.92 -3.80 10.83
N PHE A 73 7.53 -3.06 9.88
CA PHE A 73 6.82 -2.54 8.72
C PHE A 73 6.24 -3.65 7.84
N LEU A 74 6.96 -4.76 7.66
CA LEU A 74 6.52 -5.92 6.90
C LEU A 74 5.28 -6.56 7.54
N ILE A 75 5.32 -6.82 8.84
CA ILE A 75 4.17 -7.37 9.58
C ILE A 75 2.97 -6.44 9.47
N TYR A 76 3.18 -5.14 9.72
CA TYR A 76 2.15 -4.12 9.58
C TYR A 76 1.50 -4.19 8.20
N GLU A 77 2.29 -4.17 7.12
CA GLU A 77 1.74 -4.19 5.77
C GLU A 77 0.99 -5.51 5.46
N LEU A 78 1.55 -6.66 5.84
CA LEU A 78 0.90 -7.95 5.61
C LEU A 78 -0.42 -8.09 6.37
N CYS A 79 -0.50 -7.67 7.63
CA CYS A 79 -1.72 -7.73 8.42
C CYS A 79 -2.84 -6.91 7.77
N PHE A 80 -2.55 -5.69 7.33
CA PHE A 80 -3.55 -4.82 6.72
C PHE A 80 -3.92 -5.23 5.29
N LEU A 81 -2.97 -5.61 4.46
CA LEU A 81 -3.24 -6.08 3.10
C LEU A 81 -3.91 -7.46 3.06
N GLY A 82 -3.63 -8.33 4.03
CA GLY A 82 -4.29 -9.63 4.18
C GLY A 82 -5.71 -9.53 4.75
N SER A 83 -6.07 -8.39 5.34
CA SER A 83 -7.41 -8.16 5.87
C SER A 83 -8.43 -7.82 4.77
N LYS A 84 -9.73 -7.88 5.10
CA LYS A 84 -10.84 -7.46 4.22
C LYS A 84 -10.70 -6.01 3.70
N LEU A 85 -9.89 -5.19 4.36
CA LEU A 85 -9.67 -3.79 3.99
C LEU A 85 -8.76 -3.64 2.77
N SER A 86 -7.88 -4.62 2.48
CA SER A 86 -6.93 -4.60 1.35
C SER A 86 -6.13 -3.28 1.22
N ALA A 87 -5.92 -2.59 2.33
CA ALA A 87 -5.34 -1.26 2.40
C ALA A 87 -4.72 -1.01 3.78
N THR A 88 -3.57 -0.33 3.80
CA THR A 88 -2.95 0.15 5.04
C THR A 88 -3.68 1.38 5.58
N PRO A 89 -3.63 1.66 6.90
CA PRO A 89 -4.22 2.85 7.51
C PRO A 89 -3.96 4.15 6.74
N GLY A 90 -2.72 4.45 6.34
CA GLY A 90 -2.42 5.65 5.56
C GLY A 90 -3.10 5.68 4.18
N LYS A 91 -3.30 4.51 3.56
CA LYS A 91 -4.06 4.38 2.31
C LYS A 91 -5.56 4.53 2.55
N LEU A 92 -6.08 4.01 3.66
CA LEU A 92 -7.49 4.13 4.03
C LEU A 92 -7.91 5.59 4.26
N VAL A 93 -7.07 6.39 4.93
CA VAL A 93 -7.31 7.83 5.14
C VAL A 93 -7.45 8.58 3.82
N LEU A 94 -6.78 8.12 2.76
CA LEU A 94 -6.83 8.74 1.43
C LEU A 94 -7.77 8.01 0.46
N SER A 95 -8.65 7.14 0.97
CA SER A 95 -9.59 6.33 0.19
C SER A 95 -8.92 5.51 -0.92
N LEU A 96 -7.72 4.99 -0.64
CA LEU A 96 -6.94 4.15 -1.55
C LEU A 96 -7.07 2.67 -1.14
N GLU A 97 -7.21 1.80 -2.11
CA GLU A 97 -7.18 0.34 -1.92
C GLU A 97 -6.21 -0.32 -2.91
N VAL A 98 -5.63 -1.45 -2.49
CA VAL A 98 -4.76 -2.27 -3.33
C VAL A 98 -5.61 -3.34 -4.01
N ALA A 99 -5.77 -3.23 -5.33
CA ALA A 99 -6.44 -4.24 -6.13
C ALA A 99 -5.43 -5.20 -6.77
N CYS A 100 -5.75 -6.49 -6.77
CA CYS A 100 -5.03 -7.54 -7.51
C CYS A 100 -5.73 -7.80 -8.86
N TYR A 101 -4.96 -7.95 -9.94
CA TYR A 101 -5.52 -8.21 -11.28
C TYR A 101 -6.03 -9.65 -11.48
N SER A 102 -5.38 -10.61 -10.81
CA SER A 102 -5.74 -12.02 -10.78
C SER A 102 -5.79 -12.41 -9.30
N GLY A 103 -6.73 -13.29 -8.92
CA GLY A 103 -7.09 -13.70 -7.56
C GLY A 103 -6.05 -13.42 -6.46
N SER A 104 -6.51 -12.91 -5.32
CA SER A 104 -5.66 -12.52 -4.20
C SER A 104 -4.82 -13.69 -3.68
N ASN A 105 -3.59 -13.80 -4.17
CA ASN A 105 -2.63 -14.79 -3.70
C ASN A 105 -1.76 -14.14 -2.64
N PHE A 106 -1.74 -14.70 -1.44
CA PHE A 106 -0.90 -14.24 -0.33
C PHE A 106 0.57 -14.06 -0.75
N LYS A 107 1.10 -14.97 -1.58
CA LYS A 107 2.46 -14.88 -2.15
C LYS A 107 2.71 -13.56 -2.90
N LYS A 108 1.74 -13.07 -3.68
CA LYS A 108 1.88 -11.79 -4.41
C LYS A 108 1.93 -10.60 -3.45
N LEU A 109 1.09 -10.62 -2.41
CA LEU A 109 1.07 -9.59 -1.37
C LEU A 109 2.37 -9.58 -0.56
N LEU A 110 2.93 -10.75 -0.28
CA LEU A 110 4.21 -10.90 0.42
C LEU A 110 5.36 -10.33 -0.41
N ILE A 111 5.50 -10.72 -1.67
CA ILE A 111 6.54 -10.19 -2.57
C ILE A 111 6.40 -8.66 -2.71
N ARG A 112 5.16 -8.16 -2.82
CA ARG A 112 4.88 -6.73 -2.92
C ARG A 112 5.37 -5.98 -1.68
N SER A 113 5.04 -6.51 -0.50
CA SER A 113 5.38 -5.90 0.78
C SER A 113 6.89 -5.95 1.03
N LEU A 114 7.56 -7.07 0.70
CA LEU A 114 9.03 -7.18 0.75
C LEU A 114 9.71 -6.12 -0.11
N LEU A 115 9.31 -5.99 -1.38
CA LEU A 115 9.91 -5.00 -2.29
C LEU A 115 9.71 -3.56 -1.78
N LYS A 116 8.56 -3.28 -1.18
CA LYS A 116 8.29 -1.96 -0.61
C LYS A 116 9.11 -1.70 0.65
N VAL A 117 9.23 -2.68 1.54
CA VAL A 117 10.08 -2.58 2.75
C VAL A 117 11.54 -2.34 2.35
N LEU A 118 12.07 -3.09 1.38
CA LEU A 118 13.42 -2.87 0.86
C LEU A 118 13.60 -1.45 0.32
N ALA A 119 12.60 -0.94 -0.42
CA ALA A 119 12.64 0.43 -0.91
C ALA A 119 12.60 1.49 0.20
N ILE A 120 11.86 1.24 1.29
CA ILE A 120 11.79 2.16 2.44
C ILE A 120 13.09 2.12 3.25
N LEU A 121 13.68 0.93 3.40
CA LEU A 121 14.93 0.74 4.13
C LEU A 121 16.08 1.50 3.46
N VAL A 122 16.09 1.51 2.14
CA VAL A 122 17.03 2.29 1.33
C VAL A 122 16.34 3.57 0.87
N THR A 123 16.26 4.56 1.76
CA THR A 123 15.60 5.87 1.50
C THR A 123 15.82 6.45 0.09
N PRO A 124 17.05 6.52 -0.47
CA PRO A 124 17.24 7.07 -1.82
C PRO A 124 16.54 6.23 -2.90
N LEU A 125 16.43 4.92 -2.71
CA LEU A 125 15.73 4.01 -3.62
C LEU A 125 14.22 4.32 -3.63
N SER A 126 13.62 4.64 -2.48
CA SER A 126 12.20 5.05 -2.44
C SER A 126 11.91 6.30 -3.29
N LEU A 127 12.79 7.30 -3.24
CA LEU A 127 12.65 8.54 -4.01
C LEU A 127 12.84 8.28 -5.50
N LEU A 128 13.85 7.48 -5.86
CA LEU A 128 14.10 7.11 -7.25
C LEU A 128 12.91 6.34 -7.84
N LEU A 129 12.35 5.38 -7.10
CA LEU A 129 11.14 4.66 -7.53
C LEU A 129 9.92 5.58 -7.68
N PHE A 130 9.80 6.60 -6.84
CA PHE A 130 8.74 7.60 -6.94
C PHE A 130 8.89 8.45 -8.21
N ILE A 131 10.10 8.94 -8.48
CA ILE A 131 10.44 9.68 -9.69
C ILE A 131 10.20 8.81 -10.94
N ALA A 132 10.65 7.57 -10.94
CA ALA A 132 10.41 6.61 -12.02
C ALA A 132 8.92 6.37 -12.26
N SER A 133 8.11 6.33 -11.20
CA SER A 133 6.65 6.23 -11.32
C SER A 133 6.03 7.50 -11.92
N ALA A 134 6.63 8.67 -11.67
CA ALA A 134 6.20 9.95 -12.24
C ALA A 134 6.39 10.03 -13.75
N PHE A 135 7.39 9.40 -14.34
CA PHE A 135 7.56 9.39 -15.80
C PHE A 135 6.68 8.36 -16.52
N ASN A 136 6.11 7.43 -15.78
CA ASN A 136 5.38 6.31 -16.35
C ASN A 136 3.90 6.66 -16.64
N LYS A 137 3.37 6.24 -17.80
CA LYS A 137 2.00 6.55 -18.25
C LYS A 137 0.93 6.03 -17.28
N THR A 138 1.14 4.87 -16.66
CA THR A 138 0.19 4.25 -15.72
C THR A 138 0.29 4.80 -14.29
N LYS A 139 1.32 5.59 -13.97
CA LYS A 139 1.59 6.15 -12.63
C LYS A 139 1.57 5.08 -11.51
N GLN A 140 1.89 3.84 -11.87
CA GLN A 140 2.07 2.69 -10.96
C GLN A 140 3.52 2.62 -10.51
N SER A 141 3.76 2.19 -9.26
CA SER A 141 5.11 1.95 -8.76
C SER A 141 5.71 0.70 -9.42
N LEU A 142 7.04 0.54 -9.35
CA LEU A 142 7.68 -0.63 -9.95
C LEU A 142 7.29 -1.93 -9.23
N TYR A 143 7.20 -1.92 -7.91
CA TYR A 143 6.73 -3.08 -7.13
C TYR A 143 5.24 -3.40 -7.36
N ASP A 144 4.40 -2.42 -7.69
CA ASP A 144 3.01 -2.63 -8.14
C ASP A 144 3.00 -3.43 -9.46
N LYS A 145 3.84 -3.01 -10.43
CA LYS A 145 3.97 -3.67 -11.73
C LYS A 145 4.49 -5.10 -11.60
N LEU A 146 5.50 -5.32 -10.77
CA LEU A 146 6.13 -6.64 -10.58
C LEU A 146 5.17 -7.66 -9.97
N THR A 147 4.27 -7.20 -9.11
CA THR A 147 3.33 -8.09 -8.41
C THR A 147 1.94 -8.15 -9.03
N ASN A 148 1.75 -7.50 -10.18
CA ASN A 148 0.46 -7.37 -10.84
C ASN A 148 -0.62 -6.88 -9.87
N THR A 149 -0.29 -5.79 -9.19
CA THR A 149 -1.18 -5.10 -8.25
C THR A 149 -1.27 -3.63 -8.60
N CYS A 150 -2.32 -2.96 -8.14
CA CYS A 150 -2.49 -1.53 -8.41
C CYS A 150 -3.22 -0.83 -7.29
N VAL A 151 -2.76 0.37 -6.97
CA VAL A 151 -3.48 1.24 -6.04
C VAL A 151 -4.52 2.05 -6.80
N ILE A 152 -5.77 1.83 -6.44
CA ILE A 152 -6.96 2.50 -6.97
C ILE A 152 -7.59 3.34 -5.87
N THR A 153 -8.29 4.41 -6.24
CA THR A 153 -9.14 5.17 -5.31
C THR A 153 -10.52 4.52 -5.26
N LYS A 154 -11.09 4.34 -4.07
CA LYS A 154 -12.44 3.76 -3.90
C LYS A 154 -13.51 4.50 -4.69
N ASP A 155 -13.42 5.83 -4.77
CA ASP A 155 -14.38 6.67 -5.51
C ASP A 155 -14.38 6.42 -7.03
N ASN A 156 -13.35 5.76 -7.58
CA ASN A 156 -13.29 5.45 -9.01
C ASN A 156 -13.96 4.13 -9.39
N ARG A 157 -14.71 3.46 -8.48
CA ARG A 157 -15.64 2.39 -8.87
C ARG A 157 -16.73 2.99 -9.75
N LYS A 158 -16.44 3.11 -11.05
CA LYS A 158 -17.41 3.48 -12.06
C LYS A 158 -18.42 2.33 -12.17
N LEU A 159 -19.56 2.51 -11.54
CA LEU A 159 -20.77 1.77 -11.83
C LEU A 159 -21.18 2.12 -13.28
N ARG A 160 -21.13 1.15 -14.20
CA ARG A 160 -21.73 1.29 -15.53
C ARG A 160 -23.17 0.81 -15.46
N GLY A 161 -24.00 1.57 -14.74
CA GLY A 161 -25.43 1.41 -14.77
C GLY A 161 -26.05 2.27 -15.87
N ALA A 162 -27.16 1.84 -16.45
CA ALA A 162 -27.96 2.70 -17.33
C ALA A 162 -28.43 3.96 -16.60
N ASN A 163 -28.70 3.85 -15.28
CA ASN A 163 -29.12 4.98 -14.45
C ASN A 163 -28.67 4.80 -12.97
N PRO A 164 -27.39 5.08 -12.64
CA PRO A 164 -26.80 4.73 -11.34
C PRO A 164 -27.32 5.55 -10.16
N HIS A 165 -28.17 6.56 -10.41
CA HIS A 165 -28.76 7.43 -9.39
C HIS A 165 -30.25 7.16 -9.13
N MET A 166 -30.81 6.09 -9.71
CA MET A 166 -32.22 5.74 -9.54
C MET A 166 -32.57 5.46 -8.08
N THR A 167 -33.66 6.05 -7.60
CA THR A 167 -34.13 5.84 -6.22
C THR A 167 -34.68 4.43 -6.03
N LEU A 168 -34.74 3.98 -4.78
CA LEU A 168 -35.16 2.61 -4.44
C LEU A 168 -36.65 2.39 -4.76
N GLU A 169 -37.46 3.44 -4.65
CA GLU A 169 -38.89 3.44 -5.02
C GLU A 169 -39.07 3.29 -6.53
N GLU A 170 -38.39 4.13 -7.33
CA GLU A 170 -38.39 4.02 -8.79
C GLU A 170 -37.92 2.63 -9.23
N PHE A 171 -36.88 2.08 -8.60
CA PHE A 171 -36.39 0.73 -8.92
C PHE A 171 -37.45 -0.34 -8.70
N PHE A 172 -38.23 -0.26 -7.62
CA PHE A 172 -39.32 -1.20 -7.37
C PHE A 172 -40.50 -0.99 -8.31
N GLU A 173 -40.81 0.25 -8.69
CA GLU A 173 -41.81 0.53 -9.72
C GLU A 173 -41.41 -0.05 -11.07
N GLU A 174 -40.14 0.10 -11.48
CA GLU A 174 -39.57 -0.49 -12.69
C GLU A 174 -39.62 -2.04 -12.63
N MET A 175 -39.29 -2.63 -11.48
CA MET A 175 -39.36 -4.08 -11.29
C MET A 175 -40.81 -4.60 -11.39
N LYS A 176 -41.76 -3.84 -10.83
CA LYS A 176 -43.20 -4.16 -10.88
C LYS A 176 -43.78 -3.95 -12.28
N SER A 177 -43.36 -2.89 -13.00
CA SER A 177 -43.82 -2.59 -14.35
C SER A 177 -43.36 -3.65 -15.35
N ARG A 178 -42.15 -4.19 -15.18
CA ARG A 178 -41.62 -5.31 -15.96
C ARG A 178 -42.13 -6.69 -15.52
N GLY A 179 -42.90 -6.77 -14.43
CA GLY A 179 -43.48 -8.02 -13.94
C GLY A 179 -42.46 -9.05 -13.44
N LEU A 180 -41.28 -8.60 -12.99
CA LEU A 180 -40.20 -9.50 -12.57
C LEU A 180 -40.52 -10.15 -11.23
N ARG A 181 -40.48 -11.48 -11.18
CA ARG A 181 -40.83 -12.28 -9.99
C ARG A 181 -39.69 -13.13 -9.48
N MET A 182 -38.76 -13.53 -10.36
CA MET A 182 -37.64 -14.39 -9.99
C MET A 182 -36.47 -13.56 -9.45
N TYR A 183 -35.78 -14.07 -8.43
CA TYR A 183 -34.59 -13.41 -7.86
C TYR A 183 -33.49 -13.16 -8.90
N SER A 184 -33.29 -14.09 -9.84
CA SER A 184 -32.31 -13.93 -10.93
C SER A 184 -32.63 -12.75 -11.84
N GLU A 185 -33.91 -12.49 -12.11
CA GLU A 185 -34.38 -11.38 -12.94
C GLU A 185 -34.22 -10.04 -12.20
N GLN A 186 -34.58 -10.01 -10.92
CA GLN A 186 -34.40 -8.83 -10.06
C GLN A 186 -32.92 -8.46 -9.95
N LYS A 187 -32.06 -9.48 -9.82
CA LYS A 187 -30.61 -9.30 -9.83
C LYS A 187 -30.11 -8.76 -11.17
N ALA A 188 -30.56 -9.31 -12.30
CA ALA A 188 -30.18 -8.83 -13.63
C ALA A 188 -30.60 -7.37 -13.86
N LEU A 189 -31.81 -6.98 -13.45
CA LEU A 189 -32.27 -5.60 -13.52
C LEU A 189 -31.42 -4.67 -12.64
N SER A 190 -31.03 -5.11 -11.45
CA SER A 190 -30.14 -4.33 -10.58
C SER A 190 -28.76 -4.14 -11.21
N GLU A 191 -28.22 -5.17 -11.86
CA GLU A 191 -26.94 -5.13 -12.57
C GLU A 191 -27.02 -4.29 -13.86
N GLU A 192 -28.21 -4.15 -14.46
CA GLU A 192 -28.48 -3.27 -15.61
C GLU A 192 -28.56 -1.78 -15.21
N ILE A 193 -29.35 -1.48 -14.16
CA ILE A 193 -29.65 -0.10 -13.73
C ILE A 193 -28.49 0.52 -12.96
N TYR A 194 -27.97 -0.22 -11.97
CA TYR A 194 -26.86 0.24 -11.14
C TYR A 194 -25.51 -0.20 -11.68
N GLY A 195 -25.46 -1.16 -12.61
CA GLY A 195 -24.22 -1.68 -13.16
C GLY A 195 -23.67 -2.84 -12.34
N SER A 196 -23.01 -3.79 -13.00
CA SER A 196 -22.18 -4.78 -12.32
C SER A 196 -20.84 -4.15 -11.89
N PRO A 197 -20.28 -4.53 -10.74
CA PRO A 197 -18.97 -4.05 -10.32
C PRO A 197 -17.92 -4.59 -11.30
N ILE A 198 -17.43 -3.73 -12.20
CA ILE A 198 -16.25 -4.06 -13.00
C ILE A 198 -15.09 -4.25 -12.01
N PRO A 199 -14.36 -5.38 -12.03
CA PRO A 199 -13.11 -5.44 -11.30
C PRO A 199 -12.22 -4.33 -11.86
N LEU A 200 -12.00 -3.28 -11.07
CA LEU A 200 -11.22 -2.07 -11.44
C LEU A 200 -9.81 -2.39 -11.97
N SER A 201 -9.40 -3.62 -11.77
CA SER A 201 -8.21 -4.24 -12.29
C SER A 201 -8.20 -4.30 -13.83
N GLN A 202 -9.31 -4.54 -14.54
CA GLN A 202 -9.24 -4.64 -16.01
C GLN A 202 -9.03 -3.30 -16.73
N THR A 203 -9.46 -2.17 -16.16
CA THR A 203 -9.50 -0.89 -16.87
C THR A 203 -8.16 -0.13 -16.89
N TYR A 204 -7.24 -0.44 -15.96
CA TYR A 204 -6.04 0.38 -15.71
C TYR A 204 -4.70 -0.33 -15.94
N TYR A 205 -4.70 -1.56 -16.48
CA TYR A 205 -3.49 -2.37 -16.62
C TYR A 205 -3.22 -2.80 -18.05
N LYS A 206 -2.01 -2.51 -18.50
CA LYS A 206 -1.35 -3.27 -19.57
C LYS A 206 -0.21 -4.04 -18.93
N PRO A 207 -0.16 -5.39 -19.05
CA PRO A 207 0.97 -6.15 -18.56
C PRO A 207 2.25 -5.65 -19.23
N VAL A 208 3.23 -5.28 -18.40
CA VAL A 208 4.58 -5.00 -18.87
C VAL A 208 5.36 -6.30 -18.82
N SER A 209 5.97 -6.67 -19.95
CA SER A 209 6.83 -7.86 -20.05
C SER A 209 7.94 -7.84 -19.00
N PHE A 210 8.08 -8.96 -18.27
CA PHE A 210 9.06 -9.14 -17.19
C PHE A 210 10.51 -8.84 -17.64
N ARG A 211 10.84 -9.15 -18.92
CA ARG A 211 12.16 -8.85 -19.53
C ARG A 211 12.47 -7.35 -19.62
N SER A 212 11.47 -6.52 -19.90
CA SER A 212 11.66 -5.06 -19.99
C SER A 212 11.87 -4.39 -18.63
N MET A 213 11.38 -5.02 -17.55
CA MET A 213 11.46 -4.48 -16.19
C MET A 213 12.75 -4.87 -15.47
N PHE A 214 13.27 -6.08 -15.71
CA PHE A 214 14.55 -6.52 -15.15
C PHE A 214 15.71 -5.64 -15.63
N GLY A 215 15.70 -5.25 -16.91
CA GLY A 215 16.71 -4.32 -17.46
C GLY A 215 16.70 -2.95 -16.78
N LEU A 216 15.54 -2.48 -16.31
CA LEU A 216 15.41 -1.17 -15.63
C LEU A 216 15.82 -1.25 -14.14
N LEU A 217 15.65 -2.43 -13.52
CA LEU A 217 16.06 -2.68 -12.14
C LEU A 217 17.57 -2.88 -12.02
N VAL A 218 18.19 -3.51 -13.03
CA VAL A 218 19.66 -3.65 -13.17
C VAL A 218 20.35 -2.32 -13.51
N LEU A 219 19.66 -1.37 -14.14
CA LEU A 219 20.23 -0.04 -14.46
C LEU A 219 20.18 0.92 -13.27
N VAL A 220 19.40 0.60 -12.24
CA VAL A 220 19.16 1.44 -11.05
C VAL A 220 19.94 0.95 -9.81
N ILE A 221 20.41 -0.30 -9.83
CA ILE A 221 21.33 -0.89 -8.84
C ILE A 221 22.75 -0.72 -9.36
#